data_AF-A0A399XMA7-F1
#
_entry.id   AF-A0A399XMA7-F1
#
_cell.length_a   1.000
_cell.length_b   1.000
_cell.length_c   1.000
_cell.angle_alpha   90.00
_cell.angle_beta   90.00
_cell.angle_gamma   90.00
#
_symmetry.space_group_name_H-M   'P 1'
#
loop_
_entity.id
_entity.type
_entity.pdbx_description
1 polymer ?
#
loop_
_entity_poly.entity_id
_entity_poly.type
_entity_poly.pdbx_seq_one_letter_code
_entity_poly.pdbx_strand_id
1 'polypeptide(L)'
;MGVDTTLYKIVLWLHILSAIVGLGTVFLNGVYAQFAKDRPGPGGLAISEAVQHLAYNWAEWFIYLVFVFGVVLIPLSDGAIGFDEVWVSLSMGLFILALVISHGLHKPNLKKMLALQRELVGMGPPPGAASAGEATGPKGPPPQAVELEERGKRAAAYGASLNLLVLVILGLMVWKPA
;
A
#
# COMPACT_ATOMS: atom_id res chain seq x y z
N MET A 1 -14.92 -13.81 -28.83
CA MET A 1 -13.47 -14.05 -29.00
C MET A 1 -13.03 -14.98 -27.90
N GLY A 2 -12.50 -16.17 -28.18
CA GLY A 2 -12.15 -17.16 -27.15
C GLY A 2 -10.82 -16.90 -26.42
N VAL A 3 -10.61 -17.65 -25.33
CA VAL A 3 -9.40 -17.64 -24.50
C VAL A 3 -8.09 -17.95 -25.26
N ASP A 4 -8.20 -18.54 -26.45
CA ASP A 4 -7.04 -18.87 -27.29
C ASP A 4 -6.53 -17.71 -28.15
N THR A 5 -7.30 -16.62 -28.24
CA THR A 5 -6.97 -15.47 -29.09
C THR A 5 -5.73 -14.73 -28.60
N THR A 6 -4.97 -14.19 -29.56
CA THR A 6 -3.79 -13.36 -29.27
C THR A 6 -4.13 -12.16 -28.39
N LEU A 7 -5.28 -11.52 -28.64
CA LEU A 7 -5.74 -10.38 -27.86
C LEU A 7 -5.99 -10.74 -26.39
N TYR A 8 -6.70 -11.84 -26.13
CA TYR A 8 -6.94 -12.33 -24.77
C TYR A 8 -5.61 -12.59 -24.03
N LYS A 9 -4.65 -13.26 -24.70
CA LYS A 9 -3.33 -13.55 -24.14
C LYS A 9 -2.52 -12.30 -23.82
N ILE A 10 -2.57 -11.28 -24.68
CA ILE A 10 -1.91 -9.99 -24.43
C ILE A 10 -2.51 -9.28 -23.21
N VAL A 11 -3.85 -9.20 -23.13
CA VAL A 11 -4.51 -8.56 -21.98
C VAL A 11 -4.26 -9.33 -20.70
N LEU A 12 -4.26 -10.67 -20.75
CA LEU A 12 -3.93 -11.51 -19.61
C LEU A 12 -2.50 -11.27 -19.13
N TRP A 13 -1.56 -11.18 -20.06
CA TRP A 13 -0.19 -10.83 -19.74
C TRP A 13 -0.07 -9.44 -19.09
N LEU A 14 -0.77 -8.44 -19.62
CA LEU A 14 -0.81 -7.09 -19.05
C LEU A 14 -1.44 -7.07 -17.65
N HIS A 15 -2.49 -7.84 -17.43
CA HIS A 15 -3.12 -8.01 -16.11
C HIS A 15 -2.12 -8.55 -15.09
N ILE A 16 -1.42 -9.64 -15.43
CA ILE A 16 -0.43 -10.28 -14.55
C ILE A 16 0.77 -9.35 -14.32
N LEU A 17 1.29 -8.70 -15.37
CA LEU A 17 2.38 -7.72 -15.24
C LEU A 17 1.99 -6.58 -14.29
N SER A 18 0.77 -6.06 -14.44
CA SER A 18 0.26 -4.99 -13.58
C SER A 18 0.18 -5.45 -12.12
N ALA A 19 -0.17 -6.72 -11.88
CA ALA A 19 -0.23 -7.28 -10.54
C ALA A 19 1.16 -7.39 -9.92
N ILE A 20 2.15 -7.87 -10.68
CA ILE A 20 3.54 -7.98 -10.23
C ILE A 20 4.09 -6.60 -9.86
N VAL A 21 3.94 -5.60 -10.73
CA VAL A 21 4.50 -4.26 -10.50
C VAL A 21 3.72 -3.52 -9.41
N GLY A 22 2.39 -3.50 -9.50
CA GLY A 22 1.53 -2.76 -8.58
C GLY A 22 1.50 -3.35 -7.18
N LEU A 23 1.26 -4.67 -7.06
CA LEU A 23 1.17 -5.33 -5.76
C LEU A 23 2.57 -5.59 -5.18
N GLY A 24 3.55 -5.97 -6.00
CA GLY A 24 4.90 -6.25 -5.54
C GLY A 24 5.56 -5.06 -4.85
N THR A 25 5.34 -3.84 -5.35
CA THR A 25 5.87 -2.61 -4.72
C THR A 25 5.25 -2.33 -3.36
N VAL A 26 3.96 -2.61 -3.15
CA VAL A 26 3.29 -2.35 -1.86
C VAL A 26 3.48 -3.46 -0.83
N PHE A 27 3.76 -4.70 -1.25
CA PHE A 27 4.03 -5.83 -0.34
C PHE A 27 5.24 -5.57 0.57
N LEU A 28 6.23 -4.83 0.07
CA LEU A 28 7.47 -4.51 0.79
C LEU A 28 7.37 -3.26 1.67
N ASN A 29 6.22 -2.56 1.70
CA ASN A 29 6.05 -1.33 2.49
C ASN A 29 6.34 -1.53 3.98
N GLY A 30 6.02 -2.69 4.54
CA GLY A 30 6.35 -3.02 5.94
C GLY A 30 7.87 -3.08 6.20
N VAL A 31 8.63 -3.62 5.23
CA VAL A 31 10.10 -3.69 5.30
C VAL A 31 10.70 -2.28 5.23
N TYR A 32 10.25 -1.46 4.28
CA TYR A 32 10.72 -0.08 4.17
C TYR A 32 10.34 0.77 5.39
N ALA A 33 9.17 0.54 5.99
CA ALA A 33 8.77 1.19 7.23
C ALA A 33 9.70 0.82 8.40
N GLN A 34 10.19 -0.42 8.46
CA GLN A 34 11.19 -0.82 9.44
C GLN A 34 12.53 -0.10 9.18
N PHE A 35 13.00 -0.07 7.94
CA PHE A 35 14.23 0.65 7.57
C PHE A 35 14.18 2.15 7.88
N ALA A 36 13.00 2.76 7.77
CA ALA A 36 12.77 4.15 8.16
C ALA A 36 12.82 4.33 9.69
N LYS A 37 12.29 3.39 10.47
CA LYS A 37 12.37 3.41 11.95
C LYS A 37 13.80 3.26 12.44
N ASP A 38 14.60 2.40 11.80
CA ASP A 38 15.99 2.15 12.17
C ASP A 38 16.92 3.35 11.88
N ARG A 39 16.44 4.34 11.13
CA ARG A 39 17.18 5.55 10.73
C ARG A 39 16.43 6.81 11.16
N PRO A 40 16.38 7.15 12.46
CA PRO A 40 15.61 8.30 12.92
C PRO A 40 16.10 9.62 12.30
N GLY A 41 15.20 10.60 12.20
CA GLY A 41 15.51 11.92 11.66
C GLY A 41 15.49 11.98 10.12
N PRO A 42 16.37 12.77 9.48
CA PRO A 42 16.34 13.01 8.03
C PRO A 42 16.44 11.73 7.18
N GLY A 43 17.20 10.73 7.63
CA GLY A 43 17.38 9.48 6.89
C GLY A 43 16.08 8.67 6.74
N GLY A 44 15.32 8.53 7.83
CA GLY A 44 14.04 7.81 7.83
C GLY A 44 12.94 8.57 7.12
N LEU A 45 12.99 9.91 7.16
CA LEU A 45 12.12 10.76 6.35
C LEU A 45 12.36 10.54 4.85
N ALA A 46 13.62 10.55 4.39
CA ALA A 46 13.95 10.33 2.98
C ALA A 46 13.46 8.97 2.46
N ILE A 47 13.58 7.92 3.27
CA ILE A 47 13.02 6.58 2.94
C ILE A 47 11.50 6.66 2.82
N SER A 48 10.83 7.28 3.80
CA SER A 48 9.37 7.41 3.82
C SER A 48 8.86 8.21 2.61
N GLU A 49 9.56 9.27 2.21
CA GLU A 49 9.25 10.07 1.02
C GLU A 49 9.43 9.27 -0.28
N ALA A 50 10.53 8.54 -0.41
CA ALA A 50 10.80 7.72 -1.59
C ALA A 50 9.75 6.62 -1.78
N VAL A 51 9.41 5.90 -0.70
CA VAL A 51 8.36 4.86 -0.71
C VAL A 51 7.01 5.47 -1.05
N GLN A 52 6.69 6.62 -0.45
CA GLN A 52 5.42 7.29 -0.70
C GLN A 52 5.32 7.78 -2.15
N HIS A 53 6.42 8.29 -2.72
CA HIS A 53 6.48 8.67 -4.14
C HIS A 53 6.27 7.47 -5.06
N LEU A 54 6.96 6.35 -4.80
CA LEU A 54 6.79 5.12 -5.56
C LEU A 54 5.35 4.60 -5.49
N ALA A 55 4.75 4.63 -4.30
CA ALA A 55 3.38 4.16 -4.08
C ALA A 55 2.34 5.01 -4.84
N TYR A 56 2.41 6.34 -4.75
CA TYR A 56 1.43 7.23 -5.38
C TYR A 56 1.62 7.41 -6.88
N ASN A 57 2.87 7.41 -7.37
CA ASN A 57 3.14 7.73 -8.77
C ASN A 57 3.24 6.50 -9.66
N TRP A 58 3.53 5.33 -9.10
CA TRP A 58 3.72 4.11 -9.89
C TRP A 58 2.78 2.99 -9.44
N ALA A 59 2.88 2.56 -8.18
CA ALA A 59 2.13 1.39 -7.71
C ALA A 59 0.62 1.54 -7.90
N GLU A 60 0.08 2.72 -7.58
CA GLU A 60 -1.34 3.03 -7.71
C GLU A 60 -1.87 2.83 -9.14
N TRP A 61 -1.16 3.33 -10.15
CA TRP A 61 -1.55 3.16 -11.55
C TRP A 61 -1.59 1.68 -11.95
N PHE A 62 -0.55 0.92 -11.59
CA PHE A 62 -0.51 -0.51 -11.90
C PHE A 62 -1.59 -1.29 -11.14
N ILE A 63 -1.87 -0.95 -9.88
CA ILE A 63 -2.97 -1.56 -9.12
C ILE A 63 -4.31 -1.32 -9.82
N TYR A 64 -4.58 -0.12 -10.34
CA TYR A 64 -5.80 0.11 -11.13
C TYR A 64 -5.82 -0.69 -12.43
N LEU A 65 -4.70 -0.79 -13.12
CA LEU A 65 -4.58 -1.59 -14.34
C LEU A 65 -4.86 -3.07 -14.10
N VAL A 66 -4.49 -3.63 -12.93
CA VAL A 66 -4.89 -5.00 -12.55
C VAL A 66 -6.40 -5.15 -12.64
N PHE A 67 -7.15 -4.25 -12.00
CA PHE A 67 -8.61 -4.33 -12.00
C PHE A 67 -9.19 -4.12 -13.39
N VAL A 68 -8.73 -3.09 -14.10
CA VAL A 68 -9.22 -2.77 -15.46
C VAL A 68 -9.00 -3.94 -16.41
N PHE A 69 -7.79 -4.49 -16.47
CA PHE A 69 -7.52 -5.63 -17.33
C PHE A 69 -8.26 -6.89 -16.88
N GLY A 70 -8.44 -7.09 -15.57
CA GLY A 70 -9.25 -8.19 -15.04
C GLY A 70 -10.70 -8.14 -15.53
N VAL A 71 -11.32 -6.96 -15.49
CA VAL A 71 -12.68 -6.75 -15.99
C VAL A 71 -12.75 -6.91 -17.51
N VAL A 72 -11.75 -6.44 -18.26
CA VAL A 72 -11.70 -6.56 -19.73
C VAL A 72 -11.53 -8.01 -20.20
N LEU A 73 -10.88 -8.88 -19.41
CA LEU A 73 -10.72 -10.29 -19.75
C LEU A 73 -12.04 -11.06 -19.80
N ILE A 74 -13.04 -10.66 -19.01
CA ILE A 74 -14.34 -11.33 -18.92
C ILE A 74 -15.07 -11.32 -20.28
N PRO A 75 -15.37 -10.16 -20.91
CA PRO A 75 -15.99 -10.15 -22.23
C PRO A 75 -15.07 -10.73 -23.33
N LEU A 76 -13.75 -10.65 -23.17
CA LEU A 76 -12.79 -11.27 -24.09
C LEU A 76 -12.68 -12.80 -23.96
N SER A 77 -13.39 -13.42 -23.01
CA SER A 77 -13.36 -14.86 -22.79
C SER A 77 -14.43 -15.64 -23.60
N ASP A 78 -15.33 -14.95 -24.32
CA ASP A 78 -16.46 -15.53 -25.05
C ASP A 78 -17.45 -16.35 -24.19
N GLY A 79 -17.62 -15.96 -22.93
CA GLY A 79 -18.48 -16.69 -22.00
C GLY A 79 -17.83 -17.91 -21.35
N ALA A 80 -16.53 -18.13 -21.57
CA ALA A 80 -15.77 -19.11 -20.79
C ALA A 80 -15.58 -18.70 -19.32
N ILE A 81 -15.64 -17.39 -19.03
CA ILE A 81 -15.59 -16.82 -17.69
C ILE A 81 -16.71 -15.79 -17.57
N GLY A 82 -17.58 -15.96 -16.59
CA GLY A 82 -18.69 -15.04 -16.29
C GLY A 82 -18.45 -14.16 -15.06
N PHE A 83 -19.30 -13.15 -14.86
CA PHE A 83 -19.33 -12.35 -13.61
C PHE A 83 -20.01 -13.09 -12.45
N ASP A 84 -20.78 -14.13 -12.75
CA ASP A 84 -21.48 -15.00 -11.82
C ASP A 84 -20.57 -16.04 -11.17
N GLU A 85 -19.40 -16.28 -11.75
CA GLU A 85 -18.35 -17.10 -11.16
C GLU A 85 -17.98 -16.56 -9.77
N VAL A 86 -18.07 -17.42 -8.75
CA VAL A 86 -17.89 -17.04 -7.34
C VAL A 86 -16.51 -16.40 -7.13
N TRP A 87 -15.46 -16.97 -7.72
CA TRP A 87 -14.10 -16.45 -7.59
C TRP A 87 -13.92 -15.08 -8.28
N VAL A 88 -14.63 -14.79 -9.38
CA VAL A 88 -14.59 -13.49 -10.07
C VAL A 88 -15.32 -12.44 -9.25
N SER A 89 -16.58 -12.69 -8.90
CA SER A 89 -17.40 -11.73 -8.15
C SER A 89 -16.80 -11.43 -6.77
N LEU A 90 -16.35 -12.45 -6.04
CA LEU A 90 -15.74 -12.28 -4.73
C LEU A 90 -14.40 -11.54 -4.81
N SER A 91 -13.54 -11.87 -5.76
CA SER A 91 -12.26 -11.16 -5.92
C SER A 91 -12.46 -9.69 -6.29
N MET A 92 -13.42 -9.37 -7.16
CA MET A 92 -13.78 -7.99 -7.48
C MET A 92 -14.29 -7.25 -6.24
N GLY A 93 -15.19 -7.86 -5.46
CA GLY A 93 -15.70 -7.28 -4.22
C GLY A 93 -14.60 -7.00 -3.20
N LEU A 94 -13.70 -7.97 -2.97
CA LEU A 94 -12.54 -7.81 -2.09
C LEU A 94 -11.56 -6.76 -2.61
N PHE A 95 -11.38 -6.65 -3.92
CA PHE A 95 -10.53 -5.63 -4.52
C PHE A 95 -11.09 -4.23 -4.31
N ILE A 96 -12.40 -4.04 -4.51
CA ILE A 96 -13.09 -2.77 -4.22
C ILE A 96 -12.97 -2.42 -2.74
N LEU A 97 -13.17 -3.40 -1.85
CA LEU A 97 -12.98 -3.20 -0.40
C LEU A 97 -11.54 -2.77 -0.09
N ALA A 98 -10.54 -3.40 -0.71
CA ALA A 98 -9.14 -3.01 -0.55
C ALA A 98 -8.88 -1.58 -1.04
N LEU A 99 -9.49 -1.16 -2.15
CA LEU A 99 -9.41 0.23 -2.62
C LEU A 99 -10.03 1.20 -1.63
N VAL A 100 -11.19 0.88 -1.05
CA VAL A 100 -11.86 1.70 -0.04
C VAL A 100 -11.00 1.85 1.21
N ILE A 101 -10.44 0.75 1.73
CA ILE A 101 -9.53 0.79 2.89
C ILE A 101 -8.27 1.61 2.56
N SER A 102 -7.69 1.38 1.39
CA SER A 102 -6.47 2.08 0.94
C SER A 102 -6.70 3.59 0.83
N HIS A 103 -7.77 4.02 0.17
CA HIS A 103 -8.08 5.43 -0.07
C HIS A 103 -8.69 6.14 1.13
N GLY A 104 -9.62 5.49 1.81
CA GLY A 104 -10.37 6.08 2.91
C GLY A 104 -9.56 6.13 4.21
N LEU A 105 -8.72 5.12 4.47
CA LEU A 105 -8.07 4.96 5.78
C LEU A 105 -6.54 5.02 5.69
N HIS A 106 -5.94 4.27 4.77
CA HIS A 106 -4.49 4.10 4.75
C HIS A 106 -3.74 5.31 4.19
N LYS A 107 -4.07 5.75 2.97
CA LYS A 107 -3.44 6.90 2.30
C LYS A 107 -3.50 8.19 3.12
N PRO A 108 -4.66 8.60 3.69
CA PRO A 108 -4.72 9.79 4.53
C PRO A 108 -3.85 9.65 5.78
N ASN A 109 -3.78 8.46 6.37
CA ASN A 109 -2.93 8.21 7.52
C ASN A 109 -1.43 8.34 7.17
N LEU A 110 -1.00 7.76 6.04
CA LEU A 110 0.39 7.86 5.57
C LEU A 110 0.79 9.32 5.27
N LYS A 111 -0.09 10.10 4.63
CA LYS A 111 0.14 11.54 4.39
C LYS A 111 0.37 12.31 5.70
N LYS A 112 -0.43 12.02 6.73
CA LYS A 112 -0.28 12.64 8.05
C LYS A 112 1.00 12.20 8.75
N MET A 113 1.36 10.92 8.66
CA MET A 113 2.65 10.44 9.18
C MET A 113 3.83 11.16 8.54
N LEU A 114 3.82 11.33 7.23
CA LEU A 114 4.89 12.04 6.52
C LEU A 114 4.99 13.51 6.93
N ALA A 115 3.86 14.18 7.13
CA ALA A 115 3.82 15.55 7.63
C ALA A 115 4.44 15.66 9.04
N LEU A 116 4.07 14.76 9.96
CA LEU A 116 4.65 14.71 11.31
C LEU A 116 6.14 14.41 11.31
N GLN A 117 6.60 13.50 10.43
CA GLN A 117 8.03 13.23 10.26
C GLN A 117 8.79 14.49 9.80
N ARG A 118 8.24 15.25 8.85
CA ARG A 118 8.84 16.52 8.41
C ARG A 118 8.89 17.55 9.53
N GLU A 119 7.83 17.65 10.34
CA GLU A 119 7.78 18.56 11.48
C GLU A 119 8.84 18.20 12.53
N LEU A 120 8.94 16.91 12.89
CA LEU A 120 9.94 16.40 13.84
C LEU A 120 11.38 16.63 13.36
N VAL A 121 11.63 16.43 12.06
CA VAL A 121 12.95 16.73 11.47
C VAL A 121 13.22 18.24 11.47
N GLY A 122 12.21 19.07 11.17
CA GLY A 122 12.33 20.53 11.15
C GLY A 122 12.52 21.18 12.53
N MET A 123 12.00 20.56 13.60
CA MET A 123 12.22 21.01 14.98
C MET A 123 13.68 20.85 15.45
N GLY A 124 14.48 20.05 14.74
CA GLY A 124 15.85 19.73 15.14
C GLY A 124 15.91 18.77 16.34
N PRO A 125 17.13 18.39 16.78
CA PRO A 125 17.28 17.53 17.96
C PRO A 125 16.73 18.23 19.21
N PRO A 126 16.16 17.48 20.18
CA PRO A 126 15.60 18.06 21.40
C PRO A 126 16.60 19.00 22.09
N PRO A 127 16.16 20.17 22.60
CA PRO A 127 17.00 21.02 23.44
C PRO A 127 17.46 20.22 24.65
N GLY A 128 18.73 19.82 24.67
CA GLY A 128 19.31 18.95 25.71
C GLY A 128 20.20 17.82 25.19
N ALA A 129 20.20 17.50 23.90
CA ALA A 129 21.18 16.57 23.33
C ALA A 129 22.59 17.19 23.17
N ALA A 130 22.72 18.52 23.28
CA ALA A 130 23.97 19.25 23.09
C ALA A 130 24.51 19.96 24.36
N SER A 131 23.80 19.98 25.48
CA SER A 131 24.32 20.56 26.71
C SER A 131 23.70 19.94 27.95
N ALA A 132 24.56 19.36 28.80
CA ALA A 132 24.29 18.97 30.18
C ALA A 132 24.07 20.22 31.05
N GLY A 133 23.05 21.02 30.72
CA GLY A 133 22.62 22.19 31.46
C GLY A 133 21.09 22.16 31.55
N GLU A 134 20.60 22.23 32.79
CA GLU A 134 19.20 22.16 33.23
C GLU A 134 18.15 22.51 32.17
N ALA A 135 17.53 21.50 31.59
CA ALA A 135 16.37 21.66 30.72
C ALA A 135 15.09 21.75 31.57
N THR A 136 14.51 22.95 31.66
CA THR A 136 13.18 23.22 32.24
C THR A 136 12.02 22.86 31.30
N GLY A 137 12.28 22.03 30.28
CA GLY A 137 11.28 21.59 29.30
C GLY A 137 10.48 20.35 29.74
N PRO A 138 9.31 20.10 29.13
CA PRO A 138 8.48 18.93 29.44
C PRO A 138 9.25 17.62 29.23
N LYS A 139 9.24 16.76 30.26
CA LYS A 139 10.04 15.53 30.43
C LYS A 139 9.61 14.32 29.55
N GLY A 140 9.02 14.54 28.39
CA GLY A 140 8.47 13.47 27.54
C GLY A 140 8.77 13.65 26.05
N PRO A 141 8.54 12.61 25.22
CA PRO A 141 8.60 12.74 23.78
C PRO A 141 7.69 13.88 23.32
N PRO A 142 8.07 14.65 22.29
CA PRO A 142 7.19 15.68 21.75
C PRO A 142 5.85 15.04 21.32
N PRO A 143 4.71 15.72 21.49
CA PRO A 143 3.39 15.18 21.14
C PRO A 143 3.31 14.60 19.72
N GLN A 144 4.05 15.20 18.79
CA GLN A 144 4.17 14.77 17.40
C GLN A 144 4.81 13.38 17.27
N ALA A 145 5.77 13.03 18.12
CA ALA A 145 6.40 11.70 18.12
C ALA A 145 5.43 10.63 18.64
N VAL A 146 4.62 10.96 19.65
CA VAL A 146 3.57 10.08 20.17
C VAL A 146 2.49 9.85 19.10
N GLU A 147 2.01 10.92 18.46
CA GLU A 147 1.02 10.79 17.37
C GLU A 147 1.59 9.99 16.19
N LEU A 148 2.85 10.20 15.82
CA LEU A 148 3.51 9.46 14.75
C LEU A 148 3.55 7.96 15.06
N GLU A 149 3.84 7.58 16.32
CA GLU A 149 3.84 6.18 16.76
C GLU A 149 2.44 5.55 16.65
N GLU A 150 1.40 6.24 17.14
CA GLU A 150 0.01 5.77 17.06
C GLU A 150 -0.44 5.57 15.61
N ARG A 151 -0.12 6.54 14.74
CA ARG A 151 -0.40 6.43 13.31
C ARG A 151 0.39 5.31 12.65
N GLY A 152 1.61 5.06 13.09
CA GLY A 152 2.43 3.93 12.67
C GLY A 152 1.78 2.59 12.98
N LYS A 153 1.17 2.44 14.17
CA LYS A 153 0.39 1.24 14.53
C LYS A 153 -0.81 1.05 13.62
N ARG A 154 -1.56 2.13 13.33
CA ARG A 154 -2.68 2.11 12.37
C ARG A 154 -2.22 1.75 10.95
N ALA A 155 -1.11 2.32 10.49
CA ALA A 155 -0.54 2.00 9.19
C ALA A 155 -0.16 0.52 9.08
N ALA A 156 0.44 -0.06 10.13
CA ALA A 156 0.75 -1.47 10.17
C ALA A 156 -0.52 -2.35 10.10
N ALA A 157 -1.56 -2.01 10.86
CA ALA A 157 -2.84 -2.72 10.82
C ALA A 157 -3.47 -2.67 9.43
N TYR A 158 -3.57 -1.48 8.83
CA TYR A 158 -4.12 -1.31 7.48
C TYR A 158 -3.30 -2.06 6.42
N GLY A 159 -1.96 -1.98 6.49
CA GLY A 159 -1.07 -2.70 5.58
C GLY A 159 -1.23 -4.22 5.68
N ALA A 160 -1.32 -4.75 6.90
CA ALA A 160 -1.58 -6.17 7.13
C ALA A 160 -2.93 -6.60 6.57
N SER A 161 -4.00 -5.82 6.80
CA SER A 161 -5.33 -6.10 6.23
C SER A 161 -5.32 -6.08 4.70
N LEU A 162 -4.67 -5.10 4.08
CA LEU A 162 -4.56 -5.00 2.63
C LEU A 162 -3.77 -6.18 2.04
N ASN A 163 -2.65 -6.57 2.66
CA ASN A 163 -1.87 -7.73 2.24
C ASN A 163 -2.69 -9.03 2.36
N LEU A 164 -3.44 -9.21 3.45
CA LEU A 164 -4.32 -10.36 3.61
C LEU A 164 -5.39 -10.41 2.52
N LEU A 165 -6.06 -9.28 2.22
CA LEU A 165 -7.03 -9.20 1.14
C LEU A 165 -6.41 -9.59 -0.21
N VAL A 166 -5.19 -9.10 -0.49
CA VAL A 166 -4.48 -9.44 -1.73
C VAL A 166 -4.14 -10.93 -1.79
N LEU A 167 -3.70 -11.55 -0.69
CA LEU A 167 -3.44 -12.99 -0.64
C LEU A 167 -4.70 -13.81 -0.87
N VAL A 168 -5.83 -13.41 -0.29
CA VAL A 168 -7.13 -14.06 -0.52
C VAL A 168 -7.55 -13.91 -1.99
N ILE A 169 -7.46 -12.71 -2.55
CA ILE A 169 -7.75 -12.45 -3.97
C ILE A 169 -6.87 -13.32 -4.87
N LEU A 170 -5.57 -13.39 -4.60
CA LEU A 170 -4.64 -14.22 -5.36
C LEU A 170 -5.03 -15.71 -5.28
N GLY A 171 -5.41 -16.18 -4.08
CA GLY A 171 -5.89 -17.55 -3.92
C GLY A 171 -7.15 -17.84 -4.75
N LEU A 172 -8.12 -16.92 -4.75
CA LEU A 172 -9.32 -17.06 -5.59
C LEU A 172 -8.96 -17.12 -7.08
N MET A 173 -8.02 -16.29 -7.54
CA MET A 173 -7.60 -16.26 -8.94
C MET A 173 -6.82 -17.50 -9.38
N VAL A 174 -6.04 -18.10 -8.47
CA VAL A 174 -5.21 -19.27 -8.76
C VAL A 174 -6.02 -20.56 -8.71
N TRP A 175 -6.81 -20.76 -7.65
CA TRP A 175 -7.54 -22.00 -7.43
C TRP A 175 -8.94 -22.03 -8.04
N LYS A 176 -9.52 -20.86 -8.35
CA LYS A 176 -10.81 -20.71 -9.05
C LYS A 176 -11.87 -21.67 -8.51
N PRO A 177 -12.21 -21.60 -7.21
CA PRO A 177 -13.24 -22.45 -6.66
C PRO A 177 -14.55 -22.27 -7.44
N ALA A 178 -15.20 -23.40 -7.71
CA ALA A 178 -16.51 -23.45 -8.37
C ALA A 178 -17.61 -22.81 -7.52
#